data_AF-J0D4D3-F1
#
_entry.id   AF-J0D4D3-F1
#
_cell.length_a   1.000
_cell.length_b   1.000
_cell.length_c   1.000
_cell.angle_alpha   90.00
_cell.angle_beta   90.00
_cell.angle_gamma   90.00
#
_symmetry.space_group_name_H-M   'P 1'
#
loop_
_entity.id
_entity.type
_entity.pdbx_description
1 polymer ?
#
loop_
_entity_poly.entity_id
_entity_poly.type
_entity_poly.pdbx_seq_one_letter_code
_entity_poly.pdbx_strand_id
1 'polypeptide(L)'
;MQICRAEDGERFQVDATLNEIDRYGSLEAFLQDVTGVNQAAVLAYLSDGRRLRSDHLRELGIPYETSIVVFNKDLLDLDTDAVLDRLSIGPALYPAVEATAPAASRLSGYLNAATAHRDFVASTLSAIQVQHEATRVAAAGLDMNVLAVNDTFDAFAEPADRELRRQRELLDHRNADLDIIRQIRVHPEFLNPQQQRKGERVLGDWVTPRRCARLGTGRQKRMDLRSRFERARSTVETVSTIADEIRPISAAGILEEGEVAYAKANDAFENLSDVASTFHGTVVHPDSLQALRDTVVTIAELKNKNTAVCFSLLRKISKAHSDLLELPTLLTGLQTDFRSKVPWNHLQRCHNMLYAYGATLIETRASLPSAQTIAEVMARFSAAERKWRQVYRSEIRGLLPFEARGLDDPHDSGAGYQLERADVMDCIHFVYELEKA
;
A
#
# COMPACT_ATOMS: atom_id res chain seq x y z
N MET A 1 -12.96 28.61 13.93
CA MET A 1 -12.25 27.34 13.61
C MET A 1 -11.08 27.18 14.57
N GLN A 2 -10.73 25.95 14.96
CA GLN A 2 -9.61 25.71 15.87
C GLN A 2 -8.44 25.09 15.10
N ILE A 3 -7.24 25.66 15.27
CA ILE A 3 -6.00 25.13 14.71
C ILE A 3 -5.12 24.65 15.87
N CYS A 4 -4.62 23.44 15.77
CA CYS A 4 -3.85 22.79 16.81
C CYS A 4 -2.47 22.41 16.27
N ARG A 5 -1.41 22.85 16.93
CA ARG A 5 -0.04 22.46 16.60
C ARG A 5 0.30 21.16 17.32
N ALA A 6 0.69 20.14 16.56
CA ALA A 6 0.79 18.78 17.05
C ALA A 6 2.02 18.51 17.91
N GLU A 7 3.13 19.20 17.64
CA GLU A 7 4.42 18.97 18.30
C GLU A 7 4.43 19.41 19.77
N ASP A 8 3.76 20.51 20.11
CA ASP A 8 3.76 21.10 21.45
C ASP A 8 2.36 21.24 22.06
N GLY A 9 1.31 21.03 21.28
CA GLY A 9 -0.07 21.05 21.75
C GLY A 9 -0.70 22.44 21.80
N GLU A 10 -0.08 23.45 21.19
CA GLU A 10 -0.63 24.81 21.18
C GLU A 10 -1.94 24.90 20.38
N ARG A 11 -2.89 25.68 20.90
CA ARG A 11 -4.20 25.93 20.29
C ARG A 11 -4.28 27.37 19.81
N PHE A 12 -4.67 27.54 18.55
CA PHE A 12 -4.91 28.83 17.91
C PHE A 12 -6.38 28.90 17.52
N GLN A 13 -7.09 29.88 18.07
CA GLN A 13 -8.48 30.14 17.72
C GLN A 13 -8.50 31.17 16.60
N VAL A 14 -9.08 30.80 15.46
CA VAL A 14 -9.13 31.69 14.29
C VAL A 14 -10.56 31.87 13.81
N ASP A 15 -10.94 33.14 13.69
CA ASP A 15 -12.23 33.61 13.17
C ASP A 15 -12.16 33.78 11.65
N ALA A 16 -11.62 32.77 10.95
CA ALA A 16 -11.55 32.75 9.49
C ALA A 16 -12.46 31.65 8.94
N THR A 17 -13.18 31.98 7.88
CA THR A 17 -13.95 31.03 7.07
C THR A 17 -13.08 30.40 5.99
N LEU A 18 -13.46 29.23 5.47
CA LEU A 18 -12.73 28.54 4.40
C LEU A 18 -12.53 29.42 3.15
N ASN A 19 -13.52 30.26 2.84
CA ASN A 19 -13.46 31.19 1.72
C ASN A 19 -12.43 32.30 1.94
N GLU A 20 -12.18 32.70 3.19
CA GLU A 20 -11.14 33.68 3.52
C GLU A 20 -9.75 33.07 3.46
N ILE A 21 -9.60 31.80 3.84
CA ILE A 21 -8.34 31.05 3.69
C ILE A 21 -7.99 30.87 2.21
N ASP A 22 -8.97 30.56 1.37
CA ASP A 22 -8.77 30.45 -0.09
C ASP A 22 -8.39 31.81 -0.73
N ARG A 23 -8.96 32.91 -0.22
CA ARG A 23 -8.59 34.28 -0.63
C ARG A 23 -7.20 34.70 -0.13
N TYR A 24 -6.70 34.08 0.93
CA TYR A 24 -5.34 34.29 1.44
C TYR A 24 -4.28 33.74 0.47
N GLY A 25 -4.68 32.92 -0.50
CA GLY A 25 -3.87 32.46 -1.64
C GLY A 25 -3.42 31.02 -1.52
N SER A 26 -3.01 30.57 -0.33
CA SER A 26 -2.79 29.16 -0.04
C SER A 26 -3.02 28.86 1.44
N LEU A 27 -3.50 27.66 1.73
CA LEU A 27 -3.68 27.19 3.11
C LEU A 27 -2.36 27.15 3.85
N GLU A 28 -1.28 26.72 3.19
CA GLU A 28 0.01 26.56 3.83
C GLU A 28 0.60 27.93 4.23
N ALA A 29 0.37 28.99 3.44
CA ALA A 29 0.78 30.36 3.81
C ALA A 29 -0.06 30.91 4.98
N PHE A 30 -1.35 30.64 4.99
CA PHE A 30 -2.23 31.00 6.11
C PHE A 30 -1.82 30.28 7.41
N LEU A 31 -1.53 28.98 7.33
CA LEU A 31 -1.07 28.20 8.48
C LEU A 31 0.30 28.65 8.98
N GLN A 32 1.19 29.12 8.09
CA GLN A 32 2.45 29.72 8.50
C GLN A 32 2.24 31.01 9.30
N ASP A 33 1.34 31.89 8.86
CA ASP A 33 1.05 33.15 9.57
C ASP A 33 0.47 32.90 10.96
N VAL A 34 -0.41 31.88 11.09
CA VAL A 34 -1.06 31.54 12.36
C VAL A 34 -0.13 30.76 13.30
N THR A 35 0.56 29.74 12.80
CA THR A 35 1.28 28.76 13.63
C THR A 35 2.79 28.97 13.66
N GLY A 36 3.33 29.81 12.79
CA GLY A 36 4.77 30.02 12.61
C GLY A 36 5.51 28.87 11.91
N VAL A 37 4.83 27.80 11.51
CA VAL A 37 5.44 26.68 10.79
C VAL A 37 5.66 27.07 9.33
N ASN A 38 6.87 26.85 8.80
CA ASN A 38 7.22 27.19 7.42
C ASN A 38 6.26 26.52 6.42
N GLN A 39 5.74 27.29 5.45
CA GLN A 39 4.85 26.80 4.39
C GLN A 39 5.29 25.48 3.75
N ALA A 40 6.60 25.30 3.51
CA ALA A 40 7.13 24.08 2.88
C ALA A 40 7.11 22.84 3.81
N ALA A 41 7.02 23.07 5.12
CA ALA A 41 7.07 22.05 6.16
C ALA A 41 5.69 21.74 6.77
N VAL A 42 4.64 22.50 6.41
CA VAL A 42 3.29 22.31 6.94
C VAL A 42 2.66 21.02 6.41
N LEU A 43 2.22 20.17 7.34
CA LEU A 43 1.31 19.07 7.07
C LEU A 43 0.02 19.31 7.86
N ALA A 44 -1.10 19.50 7.17
CA ALA A 44 -2.40 19.76 7.78
C ALA A 44 -3.33 18.56 7.65
N TYR A 45 -4.05 18.24 8.73
CA TYR A 45 -5.03 17.16 8.78
C TYR A 45 -6.31 17.64 9.45
N LEU A 46 -7.44 17.11 9.00
CA LEU A 46 -8.73 17.27 9.66
C LEU A 46 -8.86 16.26 10.81
N SER A 47 -9.81 16.51 11.72
CA SER A 47 -10.10 15.62 12.85
C SER A 47 -10.47 14.18 12.47
N ASP A 48 -10.82 13.92 11.21
CA ASP A 48 -11.12 12.59 10.69
C ASP A 48 -9.90 11.87 10.06
N GLY A 49 -8.71 12.48 10.12
CA GLY A 49 -7.48 11.91 9.56
C GLY A 49 -7.25 12.22 8.08
N ARG A 50 -8.18 12.90 7.39
CA ARG A 50 -7.96 13.32 6.00
C ARG A 50 -6.94 14.45 5.93
N ARG A 51 -5.96 14.30 5.04
CA ARG A 51 -4.95 15.33 4.79
C ARG A 51 -5.58 16.51 4.05
N LEU A 52 -5.37 17.70 4.59
CA LEU A 52 -5.78 18.95 3.99
C LEU A 52 -4.65 19.53 3.15
N ARG A 53 -4.99 19.99 1.96
CA ARG A 53 -4.08 20.62 1.00
C ARG A 53 -4.84 21.70 0.24
N SER A 54 -4.12 22.67 -0.32
CA SER A 54 -4.72 23.76 -1.09
C SER A 54 -5.58 23.30 -2.28
N ASP A 55 -5.33 22.12 -2.85
CA ASP A 55 -6.09 21.54 -3.95
C ASP A 55 -7.48 21.02 -3.55
N HIS A 56 -7.65 20.47 -2.33
CA HIS A 56 -8.89 19.81 -1.91
C HIS A 56 -9.74 20.61 -0.90
N LEU A 57 -9.36 21.85 -0.58
CA LEU A 57 -10.09 22.70 0.38
C LEU A 57 -11.58 22.87 0.08
N ARG A 58 -11.93 23.01 -1.21
CA ARG A 58 -13.32 23.23 -1.65
C ARG A 58 -14.14 21.95 -1.68
N GLU A 59 -13.50 20.81 -1.89
CA GLU A 59 -14.16 19.52 -2.06
C GLU A 59 -14.52 18.88 -0.72
N LEU A 60 -13.74 19.18 0.33
CA LEU A 60 -13.87 18.53 1.64
C LEU A 60 -14.99 19.08 2.52
N GLY A 61 -15.62 20.21 2.15
CA GLY A 61 -16.80 20.75 2.82
C GLY A 61 -16.66 20.79 4.35
N ILE A 62 -15.56 21.37 4.85
CA ILE A 62 -15.18 21.28 6.26
C ILE A 62 -16.29 21.89 7.15
N PRO A 63 -16.88 21.11 8.07
CA PRO A 63 -17.84 21.62 9.03
C PRO A 63 -17.28 22.81 9.85
N TYR A 64 -18.15 23.72 10.28
CA TYR A 64 -17.75 24.90 11.06
C TYR A 64 -17.07 24.57 12.41
N GLU A 65 -17.26 23.35 12.92
CA GLU A 65 -16.73 22.88 14.22
C GLU A 65 -15.46 22.02 14.11
N THR A 66 -14.87 21.92 12.92
CA THR A 66 -13.74 21.01 12.72
C THR A 66 -12.43 21.65 13.19
N SER A 67 -11.60 20.87 13.88
CA SER A 67 -10.23 21.24 14.22
C SER A 67 -9.28 20.86 13.09
N ILE A 68 -8.31 21.72 12.82
CA ILE A 68 -7.19 21.45 11.91
C ILE A 68 -5.96 21.15 12.76
N VAL A 69 -5.39 19.96 12.58
CA VAL A 69 -4.14 19.57 13.22
C VAL A 69 -2.99 19.86 12.25
N VAL A 70 -2.00 20.61 12.71
CA VAL A 70 -0.82 21.01 11.94
C VAL A 70 0.41 20.31 12.50
N PHE A 71 1.18 19.68 11.63
CA PHE A 71 2.48 19.08 11.94
C PHE A 71 3.58 19.81 11.19
N ASN A 72 4.70 20.00 11.87
CA ASN A 72 5.92 20.51 11.26
C ASN A 72 6.83 19.37 10.78
N LYS A 73 6.91 19.21 9.46
CA LYS A 73 7.76 18.19 8.81
C LYS A 73 9.24 18.36 9.14
N ASP A 74 9.74 19.60 9.24
CA ASP A 74 11.16 19.86 9.48
C ASP A 74 11.63 19.26 10.80
N LEU A 75 10.75 19.20 11.81
CA LEU A 75 11.07 18.58 13.10
C LEU A 75 11.26 17.06 12.97
N LEU A 76 10.54 16.39 12.06
CA LEU A 76 10.60 14.94 11.91
C LEU A 76 11.92 14.46 11.27
N ASP A 77 12.56 15.34 10.51
CA ASP A 77 13.83 15.10 9.83
C ASP A 77 15.05 15.37 10.71
N LEU A 78 14.87 16.08 11.84
CA LEU A 78 15.93 16.37 12.81
C LEU A 78 16.23 15.19 13.75
N ASP A 79 17.31 15.33 14.50
CA ASP A 79 17.66 14.39 15.57
C ASP A 79 16.63 14.41 16.71
N THR A 80 16.28 13.24 17.23
CA THR A 80 15.19 13.11 18.21
C THR A 80 15.51 13.90 19.47
N ASP A 81 16.71 13.73 20.00
CA ASP A 81 17.08 14.29 21.30
C ASP A 81 17.13 15.81 21.22
N ALA A 82 17.69 16.36 20.14
CA ALA A 82 17.69 17.80 19.88
C ALA A 82 16.28 18.41 19.78
N VAL A 83 15.32 17.68 19.19
CA VAL A 83 13.92 18.15 19.09
C VAL A 83 13.22 18.05 20.45
N LEU A 84 13.43 16.97 21.20
CA LEU A 84 12.85 16.80 22.53
C LEU A 84 13.38 17.84 23.51
N ASP A 85 14.67 18.17 23.47
CA ASP A 85 15.26 19.24 24.26
C ASP A 85 14.60 20.58 23.92
N ARG A 86 14.38 20.87 22.63
CA ARG A 86 13.72 22.10 22.17
C ARG A 86 12.26 22.19 22.58
N LEU A 87 11.53 21.07 22.57
CA LEU A 87 10.10 21.01 22.92
C LEU A 87 9.87 20.81 24.43
N SER A 88 10.93 20.54 25.20
CA SER A 88 10.83 20.34 26.64
C SER A 88 10.35 21.60 27.35
N ILE A 89 9.49 21.43 28.34
CA ILE A 89 9.08 22.53 29.22
C ILE A 89 9.63 22.29 30.63
N GLY A 90 10.06 23.37 31.28
CA GLY A 90 10.40 23.37 32.69
C GLY A 90 9.19 23.70 33.57
N PRO A 91 9.19 23.29 34.85
CA PRO A 91 8.13 23.66 35.78
C PRO A 91 8.17 25.17 36.06
N ALA A 92 7.07 25.87 35.78
CA ALA A 92 6.93 27.31 36.03
C ALA A 92 6.63 27.60 37.50
N LEU A 93 7.62 27.43 38.37
CA LEU A 93 7.46 27.63 39.81
C LEU A 93 7.52 29.12 40.18
N TYR A 94 6.41 29.65 40.70
CA TYR A 94 6.38 30.97 41.32
C TYR A 94 7.40 31.07 42.49
N PRO A 95 8.08 32.22 42.67
CA PRO A 95 9.02 32.42 43.79
C PRO A 95 8.35 32.20 45.15
N ALA A 96 9.13 31.76 46.14
CA ALA A 96 8.63 31.55 47.49
C ALA A 96 8.17 32.89 48.11
N VAL A 97 6.99 32.89 48.74
CA VAL A 97 6.46 34.08 49.43
C VAL A 97 7.31 34.38 50.66
N GLU A 98 7.78 35.61 50.79
CA GLU A 98 8.61 36.03 51.92
C GLU A 98 7.84 35.93 53.25
N ALA A 99 8.39 35.15 54.19
CA ALA A 99 7.78 34.92 55.50
C ALA A 99 7.68 36.20 56.36
N THR A 100 8.49 37.21 56.05
CA THR A 100 8.59 38.49 56.76
C THR A 100 7.55 39.53 56.32
N ALA A 101 6.80 39.28 55.24
CA ALA A 101 5.83 40.23 54.72
C ALA A 101 4.55 40.32 55.61
N PRO A 102 3.81 41.45 55.56
CA PRO A 102 2.53 41.59 56.25
C PRO A 102 1.55 40.46 55.91
N ALA A 103 0.71 40.04 56.85
CA ALA A 103 -0.20 38.89 56.65
C ALA A 103 -1.11 39.04 55.41
N ALA A 104 -1.67 40.24 55.18
CA ALA A 104 -2.49 40.52 53.99
C ALA A 104 -1.68 40.40 52.68
N SER A 105 -0.45 40.93 52.65
CA SER A 105 0.44 40.82 51.49
C SER A 105 0.86 39.37 51.23
N ARG A 106 1.12 38.58 52.28
CA ARG A 106 1.44 37.14 52.16
C ARG A 106 0.28 36.34 51.56
N LEU A 107 -0.95 36.56 52.04
CA LEU A 107 -2.15 35.93 51.47
C LEU A 107 -2.31 36.22 49.98
N SER A 108 -2.17 37.49 49.59
CA SER A 108 -2.24 37.86 48.17
C SER A 108 -1.13 37.18 47.35
N GLY A 109 0.09 37.06 47.90
CA GLY A 109 1.19 36.34 47.27
C GLY A 109 0.91 34.85 47.10
N TYR A 110 0.35 34.19 48.12
CA TYR A 110 -0.02 32.78 48.04
C TYR A 110 -1.14 32.52 47.03
N LEU A 111 -2.18 33.37 47.00
CA LEU A 111 -3.25 33.24 46.00
C LEU A 111 -2.75 33.49 44.58
N ASN A 112 -1.86 34.48 44.38
CA ASN A 112 -1.25 34.73 43.07
C ASN A 112 -0.37 33.57 42.62
N ALA A 113 0.41 32.98 43.54
CA ALA A 113 1.20 31.79 43.24
C ALA A 113 0.29 30.58 42.91
N ALA A 114 -0.77 30.37 43.70
CA ALA A 114 -1.69 29.25 43.50
C ALA A 114 -2.49 29.35 42.19
N THR A 115 -2.96 30.55 41.83
CA THR A 115 -3.60 30.81 40.53
C THR A 115 -2.64 30.52 39.39
N ALA A 116 -1.41 31.07 39.43
CA ALA A 116 -0.40 30.83 38.41
C ALA A 116 -0.05 29.34 38.25
N HIS A 117 0.08 28.60 39.36
CA HIS A 117 0.35 27.16 39.33
C HIS A 117 -0.82 26.37 38.74
N ARG A 118 -2.06 26.65 39.16
CA ARG A 118 -3.25 25.99 38.61
C ARG A 118 -3.41 26.27 37.12
N ASP A 119 -3.20 27.51 36.69
CA ASP A 119 -3.33 27.90 35.29
C ASP A 119 -2.23 27.26 34.42
N PHE A 120 -1.02 27.10 34.96
CA PHE A 120 0.05 26.31 34.32
C PHE A 120 -0.34 24.83 34.17
N VAL A 121 -0.88 24.20 35.23
CA VAL A 121 -1.33 22.79 35.15
C VAL A 121 -2.46 22.63 34.14
N ALA A 122 -3.43 23.55 34.13
CA ALA A 122 -4.57 23.54 33.21
C ALA A 122 -4.12 23.65 31.74
N SER A 123 -3.25 24.62 31.43
CA SER A 123 -2.73 24.84 30.08
C SER A 123 -1.86 23.66 29.62
N THR A 124 -1.02 23.10 30.50
CA THR A 124 -0.18 21.95 30.20
C THR A 124 -1.01 20.69 29.93
N LEU A 125 -2.04 20.42 30.73
CA LEU A 125 -2.98 19.32 30.46
C LEU A 125 -3.69 19.51 29.11
N SER A 126 -4.12 20.74 28.81
CA SER A 126 -4.74 21.06 27.52
C SER A 126 -3.82 20.76 26.34
N ALA A 127 -2.52 21.05 26.48
CA ALA A 127 -1.50 20.74 25.48
C ALA A 127 -1.29 19.22 25.32
N ILE A 128 -1.24 18.45 26.42
CA ILE A 128 -1.17 16.99 26.38
C ILE A 128 -2.37 16.40 25.62
N GLN A 129 -3.58 16.89 25.89
CA GLN A 129 -4.80 16.48 25.18
C GLN A 129 -4.70 16.74 23.66
N VAL A 130 -4.16 17.89 23.26
CA VAL A 130 -3.98 18.21 21.84
C VAL A 130 -2.97 17.28 21.19
N GLN A 131 -1.82 17.05 21.82
CA GLN A 131 -0.81 16.13 21.30
C GLN A 131 -1.38 14.71 21.13
N HIS A 132 -2.17 14.26 22.11
CA HIS A 132 -2.86 12.97 22.02
C HIS A 132 -3.84 12.96 20.84
N GLU A 133 -4.70 13.97 20.71
CA GLU A 133 -5.66 14.03 19.61
C GLU A 133 -4.95 14.09 18.25
N ALA A 134 -3.87 14.88 18.15
CA ALA A 134 -3.07 15.00 16.93
C ALA A 134 -2.47 13.65 16.51
N THR A 135 -1.88 12.91 17.44
CA THR A 135 -1.33 11.58 17.13
C THR A 135 -2.42 10.59 16.72
N ARG A 136 -3.61 10.64 17.33
CA ARG A 136 -4.76 9.83 16.94
C ARG A 136 -5.22 10.14 15.52
N VAL A 137 -5.32 11.43 15.17
CA VAL A 137 -5.66 11.89 13.82
C VAL A 137 -4.64 11.39 12.79
N ALA A 138 -3.34 11.51 13.10
CA ALA A 138 -2.28 11.01 12.22
C ALA A 138 -2.34 9.48 12.03
N ALA A 139 -2.61 8.73 13.11
CA ALA A 139 -2.77 7.28 13.05
C ALA A 139 -4.00 6.86 12.23
N ALA A 140 -5.14 7.53 12.40
CA ALA A 140 -6.34 7.28 11.59
C ALA A 140 -6.08 7.56 10.10
N GLY A 141 -5.34 8.64 9.80
CA GLY A 141 -4.90 8.93 8.44
C GLY A 141 -4.00 7.85 7.85
N LEU A 142 -3.10 7.27 8.66
CA LEU A 142 -2.29 6.13 8.24
C LEU A 142 -3.16 4.90 7.96
N ASP A 143 -4.04 4.50 8.89
CA ASP A 143 -4.92 3.34 8.76
C ASP A 143 -5.75 3.38 7.46
N MET A 144 -6.34 4.53 7.12
CA MET A 144 -7.11 4.69 5.87
C MET A 144 -6.26 4.43 4.62
N ASN A 145 -5.01 4.88 4.63
CA ASN A 145 -4.10 4.66 3.50
C ASN A 145 -3.59 3.21 3.46
N VAL A 146 -3.33 2.59 4.61
CA VAL A 146 -2.94 1.18 4.69
C VAL A 146 -4.05 0.28 4.15
N LEU A 147 -5.30 0.52 4.55
CA LEU A 147 -6.45 -0.22 4.05
C LEU A 147 -6.57 -0.11 2.52
N ALA A 148 -6.51 1.12 1.99
CA ALA A 148 -6.58 1.34 0.55
C ALA A 148 -5.44 0.62 -0.20
N VAL A 149 -4.21 0.67 0.32
CA VAL A 149 -3.06 0.01 -0.30
C VAL A 149 -3.16 -1.51 -0.22
N ASN A 150 -3.57 -2.07 0.92
CA ASN A 150 -3.80 -3.51 1.08
C ASN A 150 -4.83 -4.02 0.07
N ASP A 151 -5.98 -3.35 -0.05
CA ASP A 151 -7.02 -3.73 -1.02
C ASP A 151 -6.48 -3.73 -2.46
N THR A 152 -5.72 -2.70 -2.83
CA THR A 152 -5.12 -2.64 -4.18
C THR A 152 -4.03 -3.68 -4.39
N PHE A 153 -3.25 -3.98 -3.36
CA PHE A 153 -2.17 -4.96 -3.42
C PHE A 153 -2.73 -6.38 -3.51
N ASP A 154 -3.72 -6.73 -2.70
CA ASP A 154 -4.34 -8.06 -2.70
C ASP A 154 -5.02 -8.37 -4.04
N ALA A 155 -5.71 -7.38 -4.62
CA ALA A 155 -6.28 -7.50 -5.96
C ALA A 155 -5.21 -7.73 -7.05
N PHE A 156 -3.98 -7.25 -6.84
CA PHE A 156 -2.86 -7.41 -7.77
C PHE A 156 -2.00 -8.65 -7.50
N ALA A 157 -1.89 -9.08 -6.24
CA ALA A 157 -0.94 -10.09 -5.79
C ALA A 157 -1.24 -11.47 -6.38
N GLU A 158 -2.51 -11.91 -6.37
CA GLU A 158 -2.86 -13.23 -6.89
C GLU A 158 -2.63 -13.35 -8.42
N PRO A 159 -3.05 -12.38 -9.27
CA PRO A 159 -2.67 -12.38 -10.68
C PRO A 159 -1.15 -12.35 -10.91
N ALA A 160 -0.41 -11.54 -10.16
CA ALA A 160 1.04 -11.43 -10.29
C ALA A 160 1.76 -12.74 -9.94
N ASP A 161 1.38 -13.39 -8.84
CA ASP A 161 1.94 -14.69 -8.43
C ASP A 161 1.63 -15.80 -9.45
N ARG A 162 0.42 -15.81 -10.02
CA ARG A 162 0.07 -16.76 -11.09
C ARG A 162 0.93 -16.56 -12.33
N GLU A 163 1.15 -15.32 -12.75
CA GLU A 163 1.98 -15.01 -13.90
C GLU A 163 3.46 -15.31 -13.63
N LEU A 164 4.00 -15.03 -12.43
CA LEU A 164 5.36 -15.41 -12.05
C LEU A 164 5.57 -16.94 -12.02
N ARG A 165 4.57 -17.71 -11.60
CA ARG A 165 4.59 -19.19 -11.66
C ARG A 165 4.58 -19.69 -13.09
N ARG A 166 3.68 -19.16 -13.93
CA ARG A 166 3.63 -19.49 -15.36
C ARG A 166 4.97 -19.20 -16.05
N GLN A 167 5.57 -18.04 -15.79
CA GLN A 167 6.88 -17.67 -16.33
C GLN A 167 8.00 -18.60 -15.85
N ARG A 168 7.91 -19.12 -14.62
CA ARG A 168 8.83 -20.14 -14.10
C ARG A 168 8.68 -21.43 -14.88
N GLU A 169 7.47 -21.96 -14.98
CA GLU A 169 7.18 -23.22 -15.68
C GLU A 169 7.66 -23.18 -17.13
N LEU A 170 7.40 -22.09 -17.85
CA LEU A 170 7.87 -21.90 -19.23
C LEU A 170 9.40 -21.86 -19.36
N LEU A 171 10.11 -21.42 -18.32
CA LEU A 171 11.58 -21.41 -18.33
C LEU A 171 12.17 -22.77 -17.95
N ASP A 172 11.52 -23.49 -17.04
CA ASP A 172 11.97 -24.78 -16.54
C ASP A 172 11.79 -25.88 -17.62
N HIS A 173 10.64 -25.90 -18.30
CA HIS A 173 10.35 -26.87 -19.37
C HIS A 173 10.97 -26.52 -20.73
N ARG A 174 11.57 -25.34 -20.87
CA ARG A 174 12.07 -24.82 -22.15
C ARG A 174 12.95 -25.80 -22.91
N ASN A 175 13.93 -26.39 -22.24
CA ASN A 175 14.90 -27.27 -22.91
C ASN A 175 14.20 -28.57 -23.34
N ALA A 176 13.36 -29.13 -22.47
CA ALA A 176 12.54 -30.31 -22.79
C ALA A 176 11.61 -30.04 -23.97
N ASP A 177 10.88 -28.92 -23.98
CA ASP A 177 10.00 -28.52 -25.08
C ASP A 177 10.78 -28.43 -26.41
N LEU A 178 11.96 -27.80 -26.41
CA LEU A 178 12.78 -27.69 -27.62
C LEU A 178 13.30 -29.03 -28.11
N ASP A 179 13.68 -29.94 -27.21
CA ASP A 179 14.16 -31.27 -27.57
C ASP A 179 13.03 -32.15 -28.11
N ILE A 180 11.83 -32.07 -27.53
CA ILE A 180 10.62 -32.75 -28.01
C ILE A 180 10.25 -32.28 -29.41
N ILE A 181 10.17 -30.96 -29.63
CA ILE A 181 9.80 -30.37 -30.93
C ILE A 181 10.81 -30.73 -32.03
N ARG A 182 12.08 -30.97 -31.69
CA ARG A 182 13.11 -31.43 -32.63
C ARG A 182 12.96 -32.89 -33.06
N GLN A 183 12.23 -33.71 -32.29
CA GLN A 183 12.04 -35.14 -32.58
C GLN A 183 10.77 -35.41 -33.40
N ILE A 184 9.80 -34.50 -33.36
CA ILE A 184 8.50 -34.68 -34.02
C ILE A 184 8.61 -34.39 -35.52
N ARG A 185 8.37 -35.43 -36.32
CA ARG A 185 8.29 -35.34 -37.78
C ARG A 185 6.96 -34.74 -38.22
N VAL A 186 7.02 -33.79 -39.14
CA VAL A 186 5.83 -33.16 -39.74
C VAL A 186 5.34 -34.00 -40.91
N HIS A 187 4.05 -34.31 -40.92
CA HIS A 187 3.43 -35.11 -41.96
C HIS A 187 3.57 -34.43 -43.33
N PRO A 188 3.95 -35.16 -44.41
CA PRO A 188 4.24 -34.57 -45.71
C PRO A 188 3.11 -33.73 -46.31
N GLU A 189 1.85 -34.07 -46.03
CA GLU A 189 0.67 -33.34 -46.51
C GLU A 189 0.60 -31.88 -46.00
N PHE A 190 1.19 -31.60 -44.83
CA PHE A 190 1.27 -30.24 -44.29
C PHE A 190 2.45 -29.44 -44.85
N LEU A 191 3.35 -30.08 -45.60
CA LEU A 191 4.52 -29.44 -46.18
C LEU A 191 4.20 -28.88 -47.56
N ASN A 192 4.69 -27.69 -47.87
CA ASN A 192 4.58 -27.14 -49.22
C ASN A 192 5.39 -28.00 -50.22
N PRO A 193 5.05 -28.03 -51.52
CA PRO A 193 5.73 -28.88 -52.50
C PRO A 193 7.23 -28.60 -52.66
N GLN A 194 7.68 -27.38 -52.35
CA GLN A 194 9.11 -27.05 -52.27
C GLN A 194 9.81 -27.60 -51.01
N GLN A 195 9.07 -27.76 -49.92
CA GLN A 195 9.57 -28.29 -48.64
C GLN A 195 9.57 -29.82 -48.65
N GLN A 196 8.57 -30.46 -49.27
CA GLN A 196 8.53 -31.91 -49.50
C GLN A 196 9.75 -32.41 -50.28
N ARG A 197 10.20 -31.66 -51.30
CA ARG A 197 11.41 -31.98 -52.08
C ARG A 197 12.72 -31.92 -51.28
N LYS A 198 12.72 -31.23 -50.14
CA LYS A 198 13.91 -31.06 -49.28
C LYS A 198 14.01 -32.14 -48.19
N GLY A 199 13.18 -33.18 -48.24
CA GLY A 199 13.20 -34.31 -47.32
C GLY A 199 12.39 -34.09 -46.04
N GLU A 200 12.54 -35.02 -45.10
CA GLU A 200 11.83 -35.03 -43.82
C GLU A 200 12.10 -33.75 -43.03
N ARG A 201 11.03 -33.20 -42.44
CA ARG A 201 11.08 -31.99 -41.62
C ARG A 201 10.59 -32.29 -40.22
N VAL A 202 11.21 -31.65 -39.23
CA VAL A 202 10.78 -31.71 -37.83
C VAL A 202 10.24 -30.37 -37.38
N LEU A 203 9.28 -30.35 -36.45
CA LEU A 203 8.69 -29.10 -35.94
C LEU A 203 9.77 -28.09 -35.47
N GLY A 204 10.92 -28.59 -35.02
CA GLY A 204 12.05 -27.80 -34.54
C GLY A 204 12.68 -26.91 -35.62
N ASP A 205 12.55 -27.27 -36.90
CA ASP A 205 13.10 -26.49 -38.03
C ASP A 205 12.44 -25.10 -38.17
N TRP A 206 11.25 -24.92 -37.61
CA TRP A 206 10.51 -23.66 -37.64
C TRP A 206 10.78 -22.75 -36.42
N VAL A 207 11.56 -23.21 -35.44
CA VAL A 207 11.93 -22.42 -34.27
C VAL A 207 13.27 -21.69 -34.53
N THR A 208 13.23 -20.36 -34.62
CA THR A 208 14.44 -19.58 -34.94
C THR A 208 15.42 -19.51 -33.76
N PRO A 209 16.71 -19.91 -33.93
CA PRO A 209 17.70 -19.90 -32.84
C PRO A 209 17.94 -18.51 -32.22
N ARG A 210 17.84 -17.45 -33.02
CA ARG A 210 17.95 -16.05 -32.57
C ARG A 210 16.79 -15.60 -31.66
N ARG A 211 15.61 -16.22 -31.78
CA ARG A 211 14.49 -15.98 -30.86
C ARG A 211 14.66 -16.77 -29.57
N CYS A 212 15.30 -17.95 -29.64
CA CYS A 212 15.73 -18.70 -28.46
C CYS A 212 16.81 -17.97 -27.63
N ALA A 213 17.74 -17.25 -28.26
CA ALA A 213 18.75 -16.44 -27.54
C ALA A 213 18.13 -15.27 -26.75
N ARG A 214 17.05 -14.65 -27.27
CA ARG A 214 16.23 -13.63 -26.56
C ARG A 214 15.42 -14.19 -25.37
N LEU A 215 15.55 -15.47 -25.06
CA LEU A 215 14.95 -16.10 -23.88
C LEU A 215 15.85 -15.96 -22.64
N GLY A 216 17.17 -15.76 -22.83
CA GLY A 216 18.09 -15.46 -21.72
C GLY A 216 17.73 -14.15 -21.01
N THR A 217 17.29 -13.14 -21.78
CA THR A 217 16.75 -11.88 -21.24
C THR A 217 15.41 -12.07 -20.51
N GLY A 218 14.65 -13.13 -20.82
CA GLY A 218 13.40 -13.48 -20.11
C GLY A 218 13.65 -13.92 -18.68
N ARG A 219 14.75 -14.66 -18.41
CA ARG A 219 15.14 -15.03 -17.05
C ARG A 219 15.49 -13.81 -16.21
N GLN A 220 16.30 -12.90 -16.75
CA GLN A 220 16.67 -11.66 -16.06
C GLN A 220 15.44 -10.79 -15.77
N LYS A 221 14.55 -10.64 -16.77
CA LYS A 221 13.31 -9.88 -16.62
C LYS A 221 12.38 -10.48 -15.55
N ARG A 222 12.27 -11.81 -15.47
CA ARG A 222 11.51 -12.47 -14.39
C ARG A 222 12.14 -12.25 -13.02
N MET A 223 13.46 -12.34 -12.90
CA MET A 223 14.13 -12.09 -11.62
C MET A 223 13.92 -10.65 -11.15
N ASP A 224 14.00 -9.70 -12.07
CA ASP A 224 13.71 -8.29 -11.78
C ASP A 224 12.24 -8.06 -11.38
N LEU A 225 11.28 -8.63 -12.13
CA LEU A 225 9.86 -8.58 -11.78
C LEU A 225 9.57 -9.20 -10.40
N ARG A 226 10.17 -10.36 -10.13
CA ARG A 226 10.04 -11.04 -8.84
C ARG A 226 10.61 -10.19 -7.71
N SER A 227 11.81 -9.62 -7.89
CA SER A 227 12.44 -8.77 -6.88
C SER A 227 11.61 -7.52 -6.59
N ARG A 228 11.06 -6.87 -7.62
CA ARG A 228 10.17 -5.71 -7.47
C ARG A 228 8.84 -6.08 -6.81
N PHE A 229 8.27 -7.24 -7.13
CA PHE A 229 7.06 -7.76 -6.49
C PHE A 229 7.29 -8.12 -5.01
N GLU A 230 8.38 -8.81 -4.69
CA GLU A 230 8.76 -9.13 -3.30
C GLU A 230 9.06 -7.85 -2.50
N ARG A 231 9.66 -6.83 -3.12
CA ARG A 231 9.81 -5.50 -2.50
C ARG A 231 8.46 -4.87 -2.20
N ALA A 232 7.53 -4.85 -3.16
CA ALA A 232 6.19 -4.30 -2.94
C ALA A 232 5.47 -5.03 -1.80
N ARG A 233 5.51 -6.37 -1.78
CA ARG A 233 4.96 -7.19 -0.69
C ARG A 233 5.57 -6.83 0.66
N SER A 234 6.90 -6.79 0.73
CA SER A 234 7.61 -6.47 1.96
C SER A 234 7.28 -5.06 2.46
N THR A 235 7.20 -4.06 1.58
CA THR A 235 6.81 -2.70 1.97
C THR A 235 5.39 -2.67 2.53
N VAL A 236 4.43 -3.33 1.89
CA VAL A 236 3.05 -3.44 2.37
C VAL A 236 2.98 -4.11 3.75
N GLU A 237 3.68 -5.24 3.93
CA GLU A 237 3.77 -5.95 5.23
C GLU A 237 4.40 -5.07 6.32
N THR A 238 5.49 -4.36 6.01
CA THR A 238 6.14 -3.47 6.98
C THR A 238 5.25 -2.32 7.39
N VAL A 239 4.53 -1.70 6.45
CA VAL A 239 3.62 -0.60 6.73
C VAL A 239 2.42 -1.09 7.55
N SER A 240 1.86 -2.25 7.23
CA SER A 240 0.78 -2.86 8.02
C SER A 240 1.23 -3.16 9.45
N THR A 241 2.45 -3.71 9.60
CA THR A 241 3.03 -3.98 10.92
C THR A 241 3.22 -2.69 11.73
N ILE A 242 3.71 -1.62 11.10
CA ILE A 242 3.84 -0.31 11.75
C ILE A 242 2.47 0.25 12.16
N ALA A 243 1.45 0.14 11.32
CA ALA A 243 0.09 0.59 11.66
C ALA A 243 -0.49 -0.21 12.85
N ASP A 244 -0.31 -1.54 12.86
CA ASP A 244 -0.74 -2.39 13.97
C ASP A 244 0.04 -2.12 15.26
N GLU A 245 1.33 -1.77 15.19
CA GLU A 245 2.13 -1.33 16.34
C GLU A 245 1.67 0.01 16.90
N ILE A 246 1.21 0.94 16.07
CA ILE A 246 0.78 2.28 16.50
C ILE A 246 -0.60 2.22 17.16
N ARG A 247 -1.49 1.33 16.72
CA ARG A 247 -2.87 1.19 17.21
C ARG A 247 -3.00 1.04 18.74
N PRO A 248 -2.19 0.23 19.44
CA PRO A 248 -2.27 0.10 20.90
C PRO A 248 -1.50 1.17 21.68
N ILE A 249 -0.61 1.94 21.04
CA ILE A 249 0.19 2.98 21.71
C ILE A 249 -0.69 4.23 21.85
N SER A 250 -1.73 4.11 22.66
CA SER A 250 -2.51 5.24 23.12
C SER A 250 -1.79 5.87 24.31
N ALA A 251 -1.53 7.17 24.25
CA ALA A 251 -1.05 7.95 25.39
C ALA A 251 -2.09 8.09 26.52
N ALA A 252 -3.17 7.29 26.49
CA ALA A 252 -4.27 7.30 27.45
C ALA A 252 -3.80 7.25 28.92
N GLY A 253 -2.78 6.45 29.25
CA GLY A 253 -2.25 6.40 30.62
C GLY A 253 -1.62 7.73 31.07
N ILE A 254 -0.87 8.39 30.19
CA ILE A 254 -0.26 9.71 30.50
C ILE A 254 -1.35 10.79 30.62
N LEU A 255 -2.38 10.70 29.78
CA LEU A 255 -3.53 11.62 29.83
C LEU A 255 -4.32 11.45 31.14
N GLU A 256 -4.62 10.22 31.55
CA GLU A 256 -5.31 9.92 32.81
C GLU A 256 -4.50 10.42 34.02
N GLU A 257 -3.19 10.17 34.04
CA GLU A 257 -2.30 10.71 35.08
C GLU A 257 -2.31 12.26 35.11
N GLY A 258 -2.38 12.88 33.93
CA GLY A 258 -2.50 14.34 33.79
C GLY A 258 -3.82 14.89 34.33
N GLU A 259 -4.94 14.21 34.06
CA GLU A 259 -6.26 14.57 34.62
C GLU A 259 -6.29 14.45 36.14
N VAL A 260 -5.67 13.39 36.69
CA VAL A 260 -5.49 13.22 38.14
C VAL A 260 -4.63 14.35 38.73
N ALA A 261 -3.55 14.73 38.07
CA ALA A 261 -2.69 15.84 38.52
C ALA A 261 -3.44 17.19 38.50
N TYR A 262 -4.28 17.42 37.48
CA TYR A 262 -5.13 18.61 37.40
C TYR A 262 -6.22 18.63 38.49
N ALA A 263 -6.91 17.51 38.73
CA ALA A 263 -7.88 17.41 39.81
C ALA A 263 -7.24 17.73 41.17
N LYS A 264 -6.08 17.15 41.48
CA LYS A 264 -5.30 17.46 42.69
C LYS A 264 -4.92 18.94 42.78
N ALA A 265 -4.53 19.56 41.67
CA ALA A 265 -4.20 20.98 41.65
C ALA A 265 -5.43 21.85 41.90
N ASN A 266 -6.59 21.50 41.34
CA ASN A 266 -7.83 22.23 41.58
C ASN A 266 -8.30 22.10 43.03
N ASP A 267 -8.25 20.90 43.60
CA ASP A 267 -8.57 20.67 45.02
C ASP A 267 -7.65 21.47 45.95
N ALA A 268 -6.34 21.48 45.68
CA ALA A 268 -5.38 22.25 46.47
C ALA A 268 -5.60 23.76 46.35
N PHE A 269 -6.00 24.24 45.17
CA PHE A 269 -6.36 25.64 44.94
C PHE A 269 -7.64 26.04 45.68
N GLU A 270 -8.70 25.23 45.60
CA GLU A 270 -9.97 25.48 46.28
C GLU A 270 -9.78 25.53 47.80
N ASN A 271 -9.02 24.58 48.36
CA ASN A 271 -8.65 24.58 49.78
C ASN A 271 -7.91 25.88 50.19
N LEU A 272 -6.98 26.37 49.36
CA LEU A 272 -6.28 27.63 49.63
C LEU A 272 -7.19 28.85 49.52
N SER A 273 -8.09 28.86 48.54
CA SER A 273 -9.09 29.91 48.35
C SER A 273 -10.07 29.98 49.52
N ASP A 274 -10.51 28.83 50.04
CA ASP A 274 -11.40 28.73 51.19
C ASP A 274 -10.73 29.19 52.48
N VAL A 275 -9.47 28.81 52.71
CA VAL A 275 -8.67 29.30 53.84
C VAL A 275 -8.43 30.81 53.74
N ALA A 276 -8.24 31.33 52.53
CA ALA A 276 -8.06 32.77 52.31
C ALA A 276 -9.36 33.57 52.53
N SER A 277 -10.53 33.01 52.18
CA SER A 277 -11.83 33.67 52.35
C SER A 277 -12.31 33.68 53.81
N THR A 278 -11.92 32.68 54.60
CA THR A 278 -12.25 32.57 56.03
C THR A 278 -11.25 33.30 56.94
N PHE A 279 -10.22 33.92 56.37
CA PHE A 279 -9.03 34.34 57.08
C PHE A 279 -9.28 35.43 58.15
N HIS A 280 -9.14 35.06 59.42
CA HIS A 280 -9.18 35.94 60.61
C HIS A 280 -7.84 35.96 61.40
N GLY A 281 -6.72 35.61 60.77
CA GLY A 281 -5.38 35.70 61.38
C GLY A 281 -4.69 34.37 61.72
N THR A 282 -5.22 33.22 61.30
CA THR A 282 -4.55 31.90 61.41
C THR A 282 -3.50 31.71 60.31
N VAL A 283 -2.49 30.89 60.53
CA VAL A 283 -1.39 30.66 59.57
C VAL A 283 -1.93 29.97 58.32
N VAL A 284 -1.72 30.55 57.13
CA VAL A 284 -1.97 29.87 55.84
C VAL A 284 -1.13 28.59 55.82
N HIS A 285 -1.74 27.43 55.61
CA HIS A 285 -1.02 26.16 55.58
C HIS A 285 -0.07 26.13 54.37
N PRO A 286 1.25 25.99 54.58
CA PRO A 286 2.22 25.89 53.47
C PRO A 286 2.05 24.61 52.65
N ASP A 287 1.35 23.60 53.19
CA ASP A 287 1.23 22.26 52.61
C ASP A 287 0.42 22.26 51.30
N SER A 288 -0.66 23.04 51.20
CA SER A 288 -1.47 23.12 49.97
C SER A 288 -0.72 23.82 48.83
N LEU A 289 0.11 24.81 49.14
CA LEU A 289 0.97 25.46 48.15
C LEU A 289 2.09 24.51 47.71
N GLN A 290 2.66 23.75 48.65
CA GLN A 290 3.66 22.74 48.32
C GLN A 290 3.06 21.65 47.42
N ALA A 291 1.85 21.17 47.71
CA ALA A 291 1.12 20.23 46.87
C ALA A 291 0.92 20.78 45.44
N LEU A 292 0.60 22.06 45.28
CA LEU A 292 0.52 22.73 43.96
C LEU A 292 1.87 22.79 43.23
N ARG A 293 2.97 23.03 43.96
CA ARG A 293 4.31 23.00 43.35
C ARG A 293 4.66 21.60 42.88
N ASP A 294 4.33 20.58 43.66
CA ASP A 294 4.58 19.18 43.32
C ASP A 294 3.76 18.74 42.10
N THR A 295 2.50 19.21 41.97
CA THR A 295 1.69 18.95 40.76
C THR A 295 2.22 19.69 39.54
N VAL A 296 2.74 20.91 39.67
CA VAL A 296 3.40 21.64 38.57
C VAL A 296 4.64 20.92 38.06
N VAL A 297 5.45 20.34 38.95
CA VAL A 297 6.59 19.51 38.56
C VAL A 297 6.10 18.24 37.85
N THR A 298 5.12 17.56 38.44
CA THR A 298 4.58 16.30 37.90
C THR A 298 3.99 16.51 36.49
N ILE A 299 3.18 17.54 36.28
CA ILE A 299 2.54 17.77 34.97
C ILE A 299 3.56 18.17 33.89
N ALA A 300 4.63 18.90 34.25
CA ALA A 300 5.70 19.24 33.32
C ALA A 300 6.47 17.99 32.88
N GLU A 301 6.78 17.08 33.82
CA GLU A 301 7.37 15.78 33.50
C GLU A 301 6.45 14.91 32.63
N LEU A 302 5.15 14.86 32.95
CA LEU A 302 4.16 14.13 32.16
C LEU A 302 4.07 14.69 30.73
N LYS A 303 4.06 16.02 30.57
CA LYS A 303 4.09 16.65 29.25
C LYS A 303 5.33 16.25 28.46
N ASN A 304 6.51 16.30 29.08
CA ASN A 304 7.76 15.95 28.39
C ASN A 304 7.78 14.47 27.98
N LYS A 305 7.31 13.57 28.85
CA LYS A 305 7.10 12.14 28.53
C LYS A 305 6.10 11.97 27.38
N ASN A 306 4.96 12.67 27.42
CA ASN A 306 3.95 12.63 26.36
C ASN A 306 4.52 13.10 25.03
N THR A 307 5.26 14.22 25.04
CA THR A 307 5.91 14.78 23.85
C THR A 307 6.88 13.77 23.25
N ALA A 308 7.67 13.08 24.06
CA ALA A 308 8.58 12.03 23.58
C ALA A 308 7.84 10.86 22.91
N VAL A 309 6.78 10.36 23.54
CA VAL A 309 5.96 9.27 22.98
C VAL A 309 5.30 9.71 21.68
N CYS A 310 4.56 10.83 21.69
CA CYS A 310 3.86 11.36 20.53
C CYS A 310 4.82 11.63 19.37
N PHE A 311 5.98 12.25 19.63
CA PHE A 311 6.96 12.54 18.60
C PHE A 311 7.56 11.26 17.99
N SER A 312 7.86 10.25 18.81
CA SER A 312 8.34 8.96 18.31
C SER A 312 7.31 8.28 17.38
N LEU A 313 6.02 8.36 17.73
CA LEU A 313 4.93 7.84 16.90
C LEU A 313 4.81 8.61 15.60
N LEU A 314 4.88 9.94 15.64
CA LEU A 314 4.80 10.77 14.44
C LEU A 314 5.96 10.49 13.47
N ARG A 315 7.17 10.22 13.97
CA ARG A 315 8.29 9.77 13.10
C ARG A 315 8.01 8.43 12.46
N LYS A 316 7.48 7.45 13.21
CA LYS A 316 7.08 6.15 12.66
C LYS A 316 6.00 6.31 11.58
N ILE A 317 4.97 7.10 11.84
CA ILE A 317 3.89 7.41 10.89
C ILE A 317 4.44 8.09 9.64
N SER A 318 5.33 9.08 9.79
CA SER A 318 5.95 9.77 8.67
C SER A 318 6.78 8.83 7.79
N LYS A 319 7.53 7.91 8.39
CA LYS A 319 8.27 6.89 7.66
C LYS A 319 7.33 5.97 6.88
N ALA A 320 6.28 5.46 7.53
CA ALA A 320 5.29 4.61 6.88
C ALA A 320 4.57 5.34 5.72
N HIS A 321 4.26 6.62 5.88
CA HIS A 321 3.72 7.44 4.79
C HIS A 321 4.70 7.61 3.64
N SER A 322 5.99 7.78 3.90
CA SER A 322 7.00 7.83 2.84
C SER A 322 7.00 6.53 2.02
N ASP A 323 6.97 5.39 2.69
CA ASP A 323 6.94 4.07 2.06
C ASP A 323 5.64 3.86 1.24
N LEU A 324 4.50 4.35 1.74
CA LEU A 324 3.21 4.32 1.04
C LEU A 324 3.17 5.19 -0.22
N LEU A 325 3.93 6.29 -0.27
CA LEU A 325 3.96 7.18 -1.45
C LEU A 325 4.62 6.52 -2.66
N GLU A 326 5.60 5.65 -2.44
CA GLU A 326 6.32 4.96 -3.53
C GLU A 326 5.52 3.78 -4.11
N LEU A 327 4.70 3.13 -3.29
CA LEU A 327 4.00 1.90 -3.63
C LEU A 327 3.10 1.99 -4.88
N PRO A 328 2.22 2.99 -5.04
CA PRO A 328 1.36 3.11 -6.23
C PRO A 328 2.16 3.15 -7.54
N THR A 329 3.30 3.85 -7.54
CA THR A 329 4.16 3.95 -8.74
C THR A 329 4.82 2.60 -9.05
N LEU A 330 5.29 1.89 -8.02
CA LEU A 330 5.85 0.56 -8.13
C LEU A 330 4.83 -0.45 -8.67
N LEU A 331 3.61 -0.44 -8.13
CA LEU A 331 2.51 -1.33 -8.57
C LEU A 331 2.09 -1.04 -10.01
N THR A 332 1.98 0.23 -10.40
CA THR A 332 1.65 0.62 -11.78
C THR A 332 2.75 0.17 -12.76
N GLY A 333 4.02 0.31 -12.37
CA GLY A 333 5.15 -0.18 -13.15
C GLY A 333 5.13 -1.71 -13.31
N LEU A 334 4.91 -2.44 -12.21
CA LEU A 334 4.76 -3.88 -12.22
C LEU A 334 3.59 -4.33 -13.10
N GLN A 335 2.42 -3.71 -12.97
CA GLN A 335 1.24 -4.04 -13.77
C GLN A 335 1.50 -3.86 -15.27
N THR A 336 2.21 -2.80 -15.64
CA THR A 336 2.60 -2.52 -17.04
C THR A 336 3.56 -3.60 -17.55
N ASP A 337 4.55 -3.97 -16.76
CA ASP A 337 5.54 -4.97 -17.17
C ASP A 337 4.96 -6.39 -17.21
N PHE A 338 4.05 -6.76 -16.30
CA PHE A 338 3.33 -8.05 -16.38
C PHE A 338 2.44 -8.14 -17.62
N ARG A 339 1.86 -7.03 -18.09
CA ARG A 339 1.11 -6.98 -19.35
C ARG A 339 2.00 -7.15 -20.58
N SER A 340 3.31 -6.94 -20.47
CA SER A 340 4.24 -7.06 -21.58
C SER A 340 4.45 -8.53 -21.99
N LYS A 341 3.84 -8.93 -23.11
CA LYS A 341 3.82 -10.34 -23.57
C LYS A 341 5.13 -10.86 -24.19
N VAL A 342 6.16 -10.01 -24.27
CA VAL A 342 7.47 -10.34 -24.85
C VAL A 342 8.49 -10.47 -23.72
N PRO A 343 9.24 -11.59 -23.59
CA PRO A 343 9.43 -12.70 -24.54
C PRO A 343 8.52 -13.94 -24.36
N TRP A 344 7.57 -13.90 -23.42
CA TRP A 344 6.78 -15.06 -22.97
C TRP A 344 5.94 -15.75 -24.04
N ASN A 345 5.38 -14.98 -24.97
CA ASN A 345 4.58 -15.53 -26.09
C ASN A 345 5.35 -16.57 -26.92
N HIS A 346 6.66 -16.40 -27.09
CA HIS A 346 7.43 -17.33 -27.91
C HIS A 346 7.67 -18.66 -27.18
N LEU A 347 7.97 -18.61 -25.88
CA LEU A 347 8.08 -19.81 -25.03
C LEU A 347 6.75 -20.56 -25.00
N GLN A 348 5.66 -19.84 -24.77
CA GLN A 348 4.32 -20.44 -24.75
C GLN A 348 3.98 -21.11 -26.09
N ARG A 349 4.35 -20.50 -27.22
CA ARG A 349 4.15 -21.10 -28.54
C ARG A 349 4.96 -22.38 -28.71
N CYS A 350 6.20 -22.43 -28.23
CA CYS A 350 7.01 -23.64 -28.29
C CYS A 350 6.36 -24.73 -27.43
N HIS A 351 6.07 -24.43 -26.16
CA HIS A 351 5.42 -25.36 -25.24
C HIS A 351 4.11 -25.94 -25.82
N ASN A 352 3.29 -25.10 -26.45
CA ASN A 352 2.01 -25.54 -27.00
C ASN A 352 2.11 -26.19 -28.40
N MET A 353 3.28 -26.22 -29.03
CA MET A 353 3.43 -26.59 -30.44
C MET A 353 3.10 -28.07 -30.71
N LEU A 354 3.54 -28.96 -29.82
CA LEU A 354 3.22 -30.39 -29.91
C LEU A 354 1.71 -30.62 -29.81
N TYR A 355 1.06 -30.02 -28.81
CA TYR A 355 -0.39 -30.16 -28.63
C TYR A 355 -1.18 -29.60 -29.81
N ALA A 356 -0.75 -28.47 -30.36
CA ALA A 356 -1.37 -27.88 -31.55
C ALA A 356 -1.23 -28.79 -32.77
N TYR A 357 -0.06 -29.44 -32.93
CA TYR A 357 0.17 -30.39 -34.02
C TYR A 357 -0.66 -31.67 -33.86
N GLY A 358 -0.74 -32.23 -32.65
CA GLY A 358 -1.61 -33.37 -32.37
C GLY A 358 -3.09 -33.07 -32.65
N ALA A 359 -3.56 -31.88 -32.26
CA ALA A 359 -4.92 -31.42 -32.58
C ALA A 359 -5.16 -31.33 -34.09
N THR A 360 -4.18 -30.85 -34.88
CA THR A 360 -4.34 -30.83 -36.34
C THR A 360 -4.49 -32.20 -36.95
N LEU A 361 -3.69 -33.18 -36.52
CA LEU A 361 -3.75 -34.54 -37.04
C LEU A 361 -5.13 -35.18 -36.82
N ILE A 362 -5.72 -34.93 -35.64
CA ILE A 362 -7.05 -35.43 -35.28
C ILE A 362 -8.13 -34.75 -36.15
N GLU A 363 -8.08 -33.42 -36.30
CA GLU A 363 -9.08 -32.67 -37.08
C GLU A 363 -9.05 -33.03 -38.57
N THR A 364 -7.88 -33.19 -39.18
CA THR A 364 -7.76 -33.62 -40.59
C THR A 364 -8.30 -35.02 -40.86
N ARG A 365 -8.42 -35.86 -39.84
CA ARG A 365 -9.07 -37.17 -39.95
C ARG A 365 -10.59 -37.08 -39.89
N ALA A 366 -11.14 -36.13 -39.13
CA ALA A 366 -12.58 -35.96 -38.96
C ALA A 366 -13.28 -35.41 -40.22
N SER A 367 -12.54 -34.80 -41.15
CA SER A 367 -13.07 -34.23 -42.39
C SER A 367 -13.21 -35.23 -43.56
N LEU A 368 -12.81 -36.50 -43.41
CA LEU A 368 -12.94 -37.51 -44.47
C LEU A 368 -14.40 -38.01 -44.63
N PRO A 369 -14.92 -38.16 -45.87
CA PRO A 369 -16.35 -38.37 -46.11
C PRO A 369 -16.73 -39.84 -45.95
N SER A 370 -17.17 -40.25 -44.76
CA SER A 370 -17.92 -41.51 -44.58
C SER A 370 -19.43 -41.21 -44.54
N ALA A 371 -19.91 -40.58 -45.61
CA ALA A 371 -21.28 -40.13 -45.77
C ALA A 371 -22.17 -41.29 -46.24
N GLN A 372 -22.88 -41.95 -45.33
CA GLN A 372 -24.28 -42.37 -45.52
C GLN A 372 -24.92 -42.96 -44.26
N THR A 373 -24.14 -43.57 -43.36
CA THR A 373 -24.63 -44.06 -42.05
C THR A 373 -24.33 -43.12 -40.88
N ILE A 374 -23.57 -42.05 -41.12
CA ILE A 374 -23.05 -41.12 -40.11
C ILE A 374 -23.93 -39.85 -39.95
N ALA A 375 -24.88 -39.58 -40.85
CA ALA A 375 -25.66 -38.33 -40.86
C ALA A 375 -26.54 -38.12 -39.61
N GLU A 376 -27.13 -39.18 -39.04
CA GLU A 376 -27.94 -39.08 -37.81
C GLU A 376 -27.08 -38.93 -36.54
N VAL A 377 -25.89 -39.54 -36.50
CA VAL A 377 -24.95 -39.39 -35.38
C VAL A 377 -24.20 -38.04 -35.45
N MET A 378 -23.98 -37.51 -36.65
CA MET A 378 -23.32 -36.23 -36.90
C MET A 378 -24.14 -34.99 -36.55
N ALA A 379 -25.47 -35.05 -36.42
CA ALA A 379 -26.21 -33.86 -36.00
C ALA A 379 -25.80 -33.42 -34.57
N ARG A 380 -25.51 -34.39 -33.68
CA ARG A 380 -25.01 -34.14 -32.32
C ARG A 380 -23.49 -33.92 -32.27
N PHE A 381 -22.71 -34.68 -33.05
CA PHE A 381 -21.25 -34.48 -33.12
C PHE A 381 -20.85 -33.20 -33.87
N SER A 382 -21.59 -32.77 -34.89
CA SER A 382 -21.26 -31.56 -35.66
C SER A 382 -21.41 -30.26 -34.87
N ALA A 383 -22.24 -30.22 -33.82
CA ALA A 383 -22.34 -29.06 -32.94
C ALA A 383 -21.12 -28.97 -32.00
N ALA A 384 -20.68 -30.11 -31.47
CA ALA A 384 -19.43 -30.21 -30.72
C ALA A 384 -18.24 -29.90 -31.63
N GLU A 385 -18.15 -30.52 -32.79
CA GLU A 385 -17.13 -30.27 -33.81
C GLU A 385 -17.13 -28.80 -34.27
N ARG A 386 -18.28 -28.16 -34.49
CA ARG A 386 -18.34 -26.72 -34.81
C ARG A 386 -17.76 -25.87 -33.69
N LYS A 387 -18.05 -26.19 -32.43
CA LYS A 387 -17.45 -25.52 -31.26
C LYS A 387 -15.95 -25.77 -31.18
N TRP A 388 -15.48 -26.98 -31.45
CA TRP A 388 -14.07 -27.35 -31.45
C TRP A 388 -13.30 -26.70 -32.61
N ARG A 389 -13.88 -26.66 -33.81
CA ARG A 389 -13.33 -25.93 -34.96
C ARG A 389 -13.30 -24.42 -34.72
N GLN A 390 -14.26 -23.87 -33.97
CA GLN A 390 -14.21 -22.48 -33.54
C GLN A 390 -13.04 -22.23 -32.60
N VAL A 391 -12.86 -23.08 -31.58
CA VAL A 391 -11.71 -23.05 -30.66
C VAL A 391 -10.40 -23.25 -31.43
N TYR A 392 -10.33 -24.19 -32.36
CA TYR A 392 -9.16 -24.43 -33.20
C TYR A 392 -8.80 -23.19 -34.01
N ARG A 393 -9.78 -22.52 -34.65
CA ARG A 393 -9.54 -21.30 -35.43
C ARG A 393 -9.10 -20.13 -34.54
N SER A 394 -9.68 -19.97 -33.35
CA SER A 394 -9.35 -18.84 -32.47
C SER A 394 -8.07 -19.05 -31.66
N GLU A 395 -7.77 -20.28 -31.25
CA GLU A 395 -6.74 -20.59 -30.24
C GLU A 395 -5.58 -21.42 -30.78
N ILE A 396 -5.81 -22.34 -31.75
CA ILE A 396 -4.81 -23.34 -32.16
C ILE A 396 -4.15 -22.98 -33.50
N ARG A 397 -4.91 -22.49 -34.49
CA ARG A 397 -4.41 -22.16 -35.83
C ARG A 397 -3.24 -21.16 -35.80
N GLY A 398 -3.28 -20.20 -34.88
CA GLY A 398 -2.21 -19.20 -34.70
C GLY A 398 -0.95 -19.70 -33.99
N LEU A 399 -0.96 -20.93 -33.46
CA LEU A 399 0.19 -21.55 -32.77
C LEU A 399 1.06 -22.39 -33.72
N LEU A 400 0.53 -22.78 -34.87
CA LEU A 400 1.24 -23.59 -35.87
C LEU A 400 2.08 -22.71 -36.81
N PRO A 401 3.24 -23.19 -37.26
CA PRO A 401 4.12 -22.42 -38.15
C PRO A 401 3.78 -22.57 -39.65
N PHE A 402 2.71 -23.30 -40.01
CA PHE A 402 2.24 -23.52 -41.38
C PHE A 402 0.70 -23.48 -41.44
N GLU A 403 0.15 -23.30 -42.64
CA GLU A 403 -1.30 -23.34 -42.87
C GLU A 403 -1.80 -24.78 -42.93
N ALA A 404 -2.83 -25.11 -42.14
CA ALA A 404 -3.51 -26.40 -42.18
C ALA A 404 -4.36 -26.51 -43.46
N ARG A 405 -3.79 -27.11 -44.51
CA ARG A 405 -4.49 -27.40 -45.77
C ARG A 405 -5.55 -28.50 -45.56
N GLY A 406 -6.71 -28.37 -46.19
CA GLY A 406 -7.81 -29.35 -46.11
C GLY A 406 -8.91 -29.06 -45.06
N LEU A 407 -8.82 -27.95 -44.32
CA LEU A 407 -9.86 -27.54 -43.36
C LEU A 407 -10.94 -26.63 -43.97
N ASP A 408 -10.61 -25.87 -45.02
CA ASP A 408 -11.44 -24.81 -45.61
C ASP A 408 -11.90 -25.10 -47.07
N ASP A 409 -11.23 -26.02 -47.80
CA ASP A 409 -11.56 -26.32 -49.21
C ASP A 409 -12.41 -27.61 -49.34
N PRO A 410 -13.53 -27.58 -50.09
CA PRO A 410 -14.21 -28.81 -50.50
C PRO A 410 -13.29 -29.58 -51.46
N HIS A 411 -12.98 -30.82 -51.08
CA HIS A 411 -12.00 -31.70 -51.75
C HIS A 411 -11.98 -31.62 -53.28
N ASP A 412 -10.84 -31.23 -53.83
CA ASP A 412 -10.44 -31.61 -55.19
C ASP A 412 -9.79 -32.99 -55.11
N SER A 413 -10.39 -33.97 -55.79
CA SER A 413 -10.03 -35.38 -55.72
C SER A 413 -8.79 -35.64 -56.57
N GLY A 414 -7.61 -35.43 -55.99
CA GLY A 414 -6.32 -35.68 -56.66
C GLY A 414 -5.33 -36.33 -55.71
N ALA A 415 -4.86 -37.53 -56.06
CA ALA A 415 -3.99 -38.41 -55.30
C ALA A 415 -2.82 -37.70 -54.60
N GLY A 416 -2.75 -37.81 -53.27
CA GLY A 416 -1.65 -37.24 -52.50
C GLY A 416 -1.62 -37.68 -51.03
N TYR A 417 -1.45 -38.99 -50.79
CA TYR A 417 -1.43 -39.62 -49.45
C TYR A 417 -2.67 -39.29 -48.60
N GLN A 418 -3.00 -40.11 -47.62
CA GLN A 418 -4.13 -39.85 -46.73
C GLN A 418 -3.61 -40.09 -45.32
N LEU A 419 -3.74 -39.11 -44.43
CA LEU A 419 -3.47 -39.28 -42.99
C LEU A 419 -4.17 -40.53 -42.45
N GLU A 420 -3.40 -41.55 -42.10
CA GLU A 420 -3.91 -42.84 -41.67
C GLU A 420 -4.10 -42.87 -40.15
N ARG A 421 -4.88 -43.85 -39.66
CA ARG A 421 -5.04 -44.08 -38.22
C ARG A 421 -3.69 -44.35 -37.54
N ALA A 422 -2.73 -44.94 -38.26
CA ALA A 422 -1.38 -45.20 -37.78
C ALA A 422 -0.68 -43.89 -37.36
N ASP A 423 -0.73 -42.84 -38.17
CA ASP A 423 -0.04 -41.57 -37.91
C ASP A 423 -0.53 -40.88 -36.61
N VAL A 424 -1.83 -40.97 -36.34
CA VAL A 424 -2.43 -40.45 -35.10
C VAL A 424 -2.05 -41.32 -33.90
N MET A 425 -2.08 -42.65 -34.06
CA MET A 425 -1.70 -43.57 -32.99
C MET A 425 -0.21 -43.47 -32.66
N ASP A 426 0.64 -43.23 -33.65
CA ASP A 426 2.07 -43.01 -33.47
C ASP A 426 2.32 -41.69 -32.71
N CYS A 427 1.57 -40.63 -33.02
CA CYS A 427 1.63 -39.39 -32.25
C CYS A 427 1.12 -39.56 -30.82
N ILE A 428 0.02 -40.30 -30.59
CA ILE A 428 -0.51 -40.59 -29.25
C ILE A 428 0.48 -41.46 -28.46
N HIS A 429 1.04 -42.48 -29.09
CA HIS A 429 2.01 -43.35 -28.46
C HIS A 429 3.27 -42.58 -28.09
N PHE A 430 3.75 -41.70 -28.96
CA PHE A 430 4.85 -40.78 -28.68
C PHE A 430 4.56 -39.86 -27.49
N VAL A 431 3.37 -39.25 -27.42
CA VAL A 431 2.94 -38.44 -26.26
C VAL A 431 2.88 -39.27 -24.98
N TYR A 432 2.39 -40.51 -25.06
CA TYR A 432 2.28 -41.41 -23.91
C TYR A 432 3.65 -41.89 -23.38
N GLU A 433 4.63 -42.06 -24.27
CA GLU A 433 6.01 -42.34 -23.89
C GLU A 433 6.68 -41.10 -23.28
N LEU A 434 6.32 -39.89 -23.73
CA LEU A 434 6.80 -38.64 -23.14
C LEU A 434 6.23 -38.35 -21.74
N GLU A 435 5.01 -38.80 -21.41
CA GLU A 435 4.44 -38.64 -20.06
C GLU A 435 5.06 -39.59 -19.01
N LYS A 436 5.76 -40.65 -19.46
CA LYS A 436 6.43 -41.63 -18.60
C LYS A 436 7.91 -41.32 -18.34
N ALA A 437 8.51 -40.44 -19.15
CA ALA A 437 9.90 -39.99 -19.03
C ALA A 437 9.97 -38.66 -18.25
#